data_AF-A0A3M2DJD0-F1
#
_entry.id   AF-A0A3M2DJD0-F1
#
_cell.length_a   1.000
_cell.length_b   1.000
_cell.length_c   1.000
_cell.angle_alpha   90.00
_cell.angle_beta   90.00
_cell.angle_gamma   90.00
#
_symmetry.space_group_name_H-M   'P 1'
#
loop_
_entity.id
_entity.type
_entity.pdbx_description
1 polymer ?
#
loop_
_entity_poly.entity_id
_entity_poly.type
_entity_poly.pdbx_seq_one_letter_code
_entity_poly.pdbx_strand_id
1 'polypeptide(L)'
;MTSDWLDLEQAAALLGGDREFIEEAIEHGLVAADRLDPEAVEQVRVARTLVRELEVNWAGVEIVLRLRSELIETRRQVALLIDKLRQRET
;
A
#
# COMPACT_ATOMS: atom_id res chain seq x y z
N MET A 1 18.58 6.30 3.64
CA MET A 1 17.27 6.03 3.03
C MET A 1 16.64 7.39 2.79
N THR A 2 16.71 7.88 1.57
CA THR A 2 16.04 9.13 1.16
C THR A 2 14.55 8.92 1.31
N SER A 3 13.90 9.66 2.19
CA SER A 3 12.44 9.73 2.18
C SER A 3 12.06 10.51 0.93
N ASP A 4 11.86 9.80 -0.19
CA ASP A 4 11.26 10.34 -1.40
C ASP A 4 9.76 10.49 -1.12
N TRP A 5 9.43 11.54 -0.39
CA TRP A 5 8.06 12.03 -0.27
C TRP A 5 7.68 12.62 -1.62
N LEU A 6 6.63 12.07 -2.21
CA LEU A 6 6.06 12.56 -3.45
C LEU A 6 5.02 13.62 -3.13
N ASP A 7 4.96 14.67 -3.94
CA ASP A 7 3.81 15.57 -3.90
C ASP A 7 2.60 14.95 -4.66
N LEU A 8 1.42 15.55 -4.50
CA LEU A 8 0.17 15.08 -5.12
C LEU A 8 0.28 14.97 -6.65
N GLU A 9 0.98 15.91 -7.29
CA GLU A 9 1.14 15.95 -8.74
C GLU A 9 2.07 14.84 -9.24
N GLN A 10 3.15 14.56 -8.51
CA GLN A 10 4.06 13.45 -8.77
C GLN A 10 3.36 12.09 -8.56
N ALA A 11 2.60 11.95 -7.48
CA ALA A 11 1.79 10.75 -7.23
C ALA A 11 0.73 10.54 -8.30
N ALA A 12 0.03 11.61 -8.72
CA ALA A 12 -0.92 11.57 -9.82
C ALA A 12 -0.24 11.15 -11.13
N ALA A 13 0.93 11.70 -11.47
CA ALA A 13 1.68 11.32 -12.66
C ALA A 13 2.00 9.81 -12.69
N LEU A 14 2.38 9.22 -11.55
CA LEU A 14 2.63 7.78 -11.43
C LEU A 14 1.36 6.93 -11.56
N LEU A 15 0.21 7.47 -11.16
CA LEU A 15 -1.10 6.81 -11.24
C LEU A 15 -1.85 7.13 -12.55
N GLY A 16 -1.18 7.73 -13.53
CA GLY A 16 -1.78 8.04 -14.83
C GLY A 16 -2.72 9.26 -14.83
N GLY A 17 -2.47 10.22 -13.93
CA GLY A 17 -3.19 11.50 -13.83
C GLY A 17 -4.44 11.50 -12.96
N ASP A 18 -4.66 10.45 -12.17
CA ASP A 18 -5.91 10.23 -11.44
C ASP A 18 -5.94 10.95 -10.07
N ARG A 19 -5.90 12.28 -10.13
CA ARG A 19 -5.85 13.14 -8.94
C ARG A 19 -7.09 13.03 -8.07
N GLU A 20 -8.28 13.01 -8.69
CA GLU A 20 -9.56 12.90 -8.00
C GLU A 20 -9.62 11.65 -7.11
N PHE A 21 -9.08 10.53 -7.60
CA PHE A 21 -9.02 9.29 -6.82
C PHE A 21 -8.05 9.37 -5.64
N ILE A 22 -6.93 10.10 -5.77
CA ILE A 22 -5.99 10.32 -4.65
C ILE A 22 -6.67 11.17 -3.58
N GLU A 23 -7.40 12.21 -3.97
CA GLU A 23 -8.16 13.05 -3.05
C GLU A 23 -9.24 12.24 -2.32
N GLU A 24 -10.00 11.39 -3.03
CA GLU A 24 -10.96 10.47 -2.43
C GLU A 24 -10.28 9.49 -1.44
N ALA A 25 -9.12 8.93 -1.80
CA ALA A 25 -8.36 8.06 -0.90
C ALA A 25 -7.89 8.79 0.37
N ILE A 26 -7.55 10.07 0.28
CA ILE A 26 -7.21 10.91 1.43
C ILE A 26 -8.45 11.16 2.31
N GLU A 27 -9.59 11.48 1.70
CA GLU A 27 -10.85 11.72 2.42
C GLU A 27 -11.33 10.48 3.19
N HIS A 28 -11.14 9.30 2.60
CA HIS A 28 -11.43 8.02 3.24
C HIS A 28 -10.35 7.56 4.23
N GLY A 29 -9.29 8.36 4.44
CA GLY A 29 -8.24 8.10 5.42
C GLY A 29 -7.29 6.96 5.05
N LEU A 30 -7.24 6.56 3.77
CA LEU A 30 -6.34 5.52 3.31
C LEU A 30 -4.87 5.98 3.35
N VAL A 31 -4.64 7.22 2.92
CA VAL A 31 -3.31 7.87 2.91
C VAL A 31 -3.42 9.28 3.47
N ALA A 32 -2.33 9.79 4.06
CA ALA A 32 -2.28 11.16 4.54
C ALA A 32 -1.83 12.12 3.43
N ALA A 33 -2.46 13.30 3.37
CA ALA A 33 -2.19 14.30 2.33
C ALA A 33 -0.75 14.84 2.36
N ASP A 34 -0.10 14.82 3.51
CA ASP A 34 1.26 15.31 3.73
C ASP A 34 2.34 14.22 3.55
N ARG A 35 1.93 12.98 3.25
CA ARG A 35 2.81 11.82 3.37
C ARG A 35 2.55 10.75 2.31
N LEU A 36 2.80 11.09 1.05
CA LEU A 36 2.75 10.16 -0.08
C LEU A 36 4.14 9.58 -0.34
N ASP A 37 4.52 8.56 0.42
CA ASP A 37 5.68 7.75 0.08
C ASP A 37 5.33 6.73 -1.03
N PRO A 38 6.33 6.02 -1.61
CA PRO A 38 6.05 5.02 -2.64
C PRO A 38 5.10 3.90 -2.20
N GLU A 39 5.04 3.59 -0.90
CA GLU A 39 4.11 2.60 -0.36
C GLU A 39 2.67 3.14 -0.34
N ALA A 40 2.47 4.40 0.05
CA ALA A 40 1.20 5.09 -0.03
C ALA A 40 0.68 5.16 -1.47
N VAL A 41 1.55 5.49 -2.44
CA VAL A 41 1.17 5.49 -3.88
C VAL A 41 0.74 4.09 -4.34
N GLU A 42 1.44 3.04 -3.92
CA GLU A 42 1.07 1.66 -4.21
C GLU A 42 -0.26 1.26 -3.54
N GLN A 43 -0.54 1.73 -2.33
CA GLN A 43 -1.83 1.51 -1.66
C GLN A 43 -2.97 2.16 -2.44
N VAL A 44 -2.81 3.42 -2.89
CA VAL A 44 -3.80 4.11 -3.73
C VAL A 44 -3.98 3.37 -5.06
N ARG A 45 -2.90 2.90 -5.69
CA ARG A 45 -2.99 2.11 -6.93
C ARG A 45 -3.83 0.85 -6.75
N VAL A 46 -3.61 0.12 -5.66
CA VAL A 46 -4.38 -1.10 -5.38
C VAL A 46 -5.83 -0.76 -5.03
N ALA A 47 -6.05 0.26 -4.21
CA ALA A 47 -7.39 0.75 -3.90
C ALA A 47 -8.17 1.10 -5.17
N ARG A 48 -7.53 1.74 -6.15
CA ARG A 48 -8.16 2.05 -7.45
C ARG A 48 -8.66 0.81 -8.17
N THR A 49 -7.85 -0.22 -8.28
CA THR A 49 -8.27 -1.49 -8.89
C THR A 49 -9.41 -2.13 -8.09
N LEU A 50 -9.33 -2.13 -6.75
CA LEU A 50 -10.39 -2.70 -5.92
C LEU A 50 -11.73 -1.95 -6.09
N VAL A 51 -11.71 -0.62 -6.09
CA VAL A 51 -12.93 0.20 -6.20
C VAL A 51 -13.47 0.20 -7.62
N ARG A 52 -12.63 0.44 -8.63
CA ARG A 52 -13.08 0.68 -10.01
C ARG A 52 -13.23 -0.58 -10.84
N GLU A 53 -12.42 -1.62 -10.60
CA GLU A 53 -12.47 -2.85 -11.40
C GLU A 53 -13.23 -3.97 -10.68
N LEU A 54 -13.17 -4.03 -9.35
CA LEU A 54 -13.81 -5.08 -8.54
C LEU A 54 -15.03 -4.59 -7.75
N GLU A 55 -15.42 -3.33 -7.92
CA GLU A 55 -16.60 -2.70 -7.28
C GLU A 55 -16.61 -2.84 -5.75
N VAL A 56 -15.42 -2.87 -5.13
CA VAL A 56 -15.27 -2.96 -3.68
C VAL A 56 -15.42 -1.58 -3.06
N ASN A 57 -16.21 -1.46 -2.00
CA ASN A 57 -16.34 -0.21 -1.27
C ASN A 57 -15.09 0.11 -0.43
N TRP A 58 -14.95 1.36 0.02
CA TRP A 58 -13.80 1.83 0.81
C TRP A 58 -13.55 1.03 2.10
N ALA A 59 -14.61 0.59 2.80
CA ALA A 59 -14.47 -0.27 3.97
C ALA A 59 -13.87 -1.64 3.61
N GLY A 60 -14.24 -2.19 2.46
CA GLY A 60 -13.66 -3.41 1.91
C GLY A 60 -12.21 -3.22 1.48
N VAL A 61 -11.87 -2.06 0.90
CA VAL A 61 -10.48 -1.70 0.56
C VAL A 61 -9.60 -1.70 1.80
N GLU A 62 -10.04 -1.06 2.88
CA GLU A 62 -9.33 -1.04 4.16
C GLU A 62 -9.04 -2.46 4.67
N ILE A 63 -10.06 -3.33 4.66
CA ILE A 63 -9.91 -4.73 5.09
C ILE A 63 -8.90 -5.46 4.20
N VAL A 64 -8.99 -5.33 2.88
CA VAL A 64 -8.09 -6.00 1.94
C VAL A 64 -6.65 -5.55 2.14
N LEU A 65 -6.41 -4.24 2.28
CA LEU A 65 -5.07 -3.70 2.47
C LEU A 65 -4.49 -4.09 3.83
N ARG A 66 -5.30 -4.13 4.88
CA ARG A 66 -4.90 -4.65 6.19
C ARG A 66 -4.49 -6.13 6.10
N LEU A 67 -5.33 -6.98 5.50
CA LEU A 67 -5.02 -8.40 5.31
C LEU A 67 -3.75 -8.61 4.46
N ARG A 68 -3.54 -7.79 3.43
CA ARG A 68 -2.32 -7.79 2.63
C ARG A 68 -1.09 -7.49 3.51
N SER A 69 -1.17 -6.47 4.36
CA SER A 69 -0.09 -6.10 5.28
C SER A 69 0.22 -7.22 6.28
N GLU A 70 -0.80 -7.77 6.92
CA GLU A 70 -0.68 -8.91 7.85
C GLU A 70 -0.03 -10.13 7.17
N LEU A 71 -0.40 -10.40 5.91
CA LEU A 71 0.18 -11.49 5.12
C LEU A 71 1.65 -11.27 4.79
N ILE A 72 2.04 -10.04 4.41
CA ILE A 72 3.43 -9.69 4.12
C ILE A 72 4.29 -9.87 5.38
N GLU A 73 3.81 -9.39 6.52
CA GLU A 73 4.51 -9.51 7.79
C GLU A 73 4.65 -10.98 8.22
N THR A 74 3.57 -11.76 8.09
CA THR A 74 3.62 -13.21 8.37
C THR A 74 4.65 -13.91 7.49
N ARG A 75 4.69 -13.60 6.19
CA ARG A 75 5.69 -14.16 5.25
C ARG A 75 7.12 -13.80 5.64
N ARG A 76 7.35 -12.55 6.08
CA ARG A 76 8.66 -12.09 6.58
C ARG A 76 9.07 -12.88 7.81
N GLN A 77 8.18 -13.07 8.77
CA GLN A 77 8.46 -13.84 10.00
C GLN A 77 8.80 -15.30 9.68
N VAL A 78 8.04 -15.94 8.79
CA VAL A 78 8.33 -17.31 8.34
C VAL A 78 9.70 -17.39 7.67
N ALA A 79 10.05 -16.45 6.80
CA ALA A 79 11.37 -16.43 6.15
C ALA A 79 12.52 -16.31 7.16
N LEU A 80 12.37 -15.45 8.17
CA LEU A 80 13.35 -15.30 9.25
C LEU A 80 13.50 -16.58 10.09
N LEU A 81 12.40 -17.28 10.36
CA LEU A 81 12.44 -18.55 11.10
C LEU A 81 13.15 -19.65 10.30
N ILE A 82 12.88 -19.74 8.99
CA ILE A 82 13.57 -20.69 8.10
C ILE A 82 15.08 -20.42 8.07
N ASP A 83 15.48 -19.15 7.99
CA ASP A 83 16.89 -18.77 7.99
C ASP A 83 17.59 -19.13 9.31
N LYS A 84 16.93 -18.89 10.45
CA LYS A 84 17.42 -19.30 11.78
C LYS A 84 17.57 -20.81 11.93
N LEU A 85 16.68 -21.61 11.33
CA LEU A 85 16.79 -23.06 11.36
C LEU A 85 18.00 -23.53 10.55
N ARG A 86 18.22 -22.98 9.35
CA ARG A 86 19.39 -23.30 8.51
C ARG A 86 20.71 -22.97 9.20
N GLN A 87 20.78 -21.86 9.91
CA GLN A 87 21.98 -21.44 10.65
C GLN A 87 22.32 -22.36 11.84
N ARG A 88 21.37 -23.17 12.34
CA ARG A 88 21.60 -24.13 13.44
C ARG A 88 22.07 -25.51 12.96
N GLU A 89 21.85 -25.82 11.69
CA GLU A 89 22.26 -27.09 11.06
C GLU A 89 23.68 -27.04 10.47
N THR A 90 24.35 -25.88 10.53
CA THR A 90 25.74 -25.66 10.11
C THR A 90 26.65 -25.46 11.31
#